data_AF-A0A0B9A373-F1
#
_entry.id   AF-A0A0B9A373-F1
#
_cell.length_a   1.000
_cell.length_b   1.000
_cell.length_c   1.000
_cell.angle_alpha   90.00
_cell.angle_beta   90.00
_cell.angle_gamma   90.00
#
_symmetry.space_group_name_H-M   'P 1'
#
loop_
_entity.id
_entity.type
_entity.pdbx_description
1 polymer ?
#
loop_
_entity_poly.entity_id
_entity_poly.type
_entity_poly.pdbx_seq_one_letter_code
_entity_poly.pdbx_strand_id
1 'polypeptide(L)' 'MRDLGLFGLTIPEEHGGAGMNISQYILTRHTLSYAMPAFRSFISINVGMFASAFKNGGTEAQKSAWLPRMKSPLSA' A
#
# COMPACT_ATOMS: atom_id res chain seq x y z
N MET A 1 6.95 10.36 -2.84
CA MET A 1 6.17 9.22 -2.29
C MET A 1 6.09 8.04 -3.24
N ARG A 2 5.71 8.26 -4.51
CA ARG A 2 5.63 7.21 -5.54
C ARG A 2 6.98 6.53 -5.80
N ASP A 3 8.02 7.33 -6.06
CA ASP A 3 9.37 6.81 -6.34
C ASP A 3 10.02 6.15 -5.11
N LEU A 4 9.52 6.49 -3.92
CA LEU A 4 9.91 5.86 -2.66
C LEU A 4 9.11 4.57 -2.36
N GLY A 5 8.19 4.16 -3.24
CA GLY A 5 7.38 2.95 -3.07
C GLY A 5 6.35 2.99 -1.93
N LEU A 6 6.07 4.17 -1.36
CA LEU A 6 5.27 4.30 -0.12
C LEU A 6 3.78 3.91 -0.28
N PHE A 7 3.30 3.75 -1.51
CA PHE A 7 1.93 3.29 -1.79
C PHE A 7 1.82 1.77 -1.93
N GLY A 8 2.95 1.07 -2.06
CA GLY A 8 3.00 -0.38 -2.24
C GLY A 8 3.48 -1.13 -0.99
N LEU A 9 3.49 -0.50 0.19
CA LEU A 9 4.21 -1.04 1.36
C LEU A 9 3.80 -2.48 1.70
N THR A 10 2.51 -2.78 1.77
CA THR A 10 1.99 -4.11 2.14
C THR A 10 1.61 -4.98 0.93
N ILE A 11 1.75 -4.45 -0.29
CA ILE A 11 1.45 -5.16 -1.52
C ILE A 11 2.54 -6.23 -1.73
N PRO A 12 2.17 -7.48 -2.08
CA PRO A 12 3.16 -8.52 -2.38
C PRO A 12 4.15 -8.12 -3.47
N GLU A 13 5.38 -8.62 -3.37
CA GLU A 13 6.47 -8.32 -4.31
C GLU A 13 6.16 -8.78 -5.74
N GLU A 14 5.42 -9.89 -5.90
CA GLU A 14 4.94 -10.40 -7.20
C GLU A 14 4.00 -9.41 -7.92
N HIS A 15 3.38 -8.51 -7.18
CA HIS A 15 2.58 -7.40 -7.72
C HIS A 15 3.34 -6.06 -7.72
N GLY A 16 4.66 -6.12 -7.47
CA GLY A 16 5.59 -5.00 -7.50
C GLY A 16 5.49 -4.06 -6.29
N GLY A 17 5.01 -4.55 -5.16
CA GLY A 17 5.02 -3.87 -3.87
C GLY A 17 6.27 -4.18 -3.04
N ALA A 18 6.30 -3.68 -1.80
CA ALA A 18 7.43 -3.84 -0.87
C ALA A 18 7.28 -5.03 0.09
N GLY A 19 6.17 -5.78 0.03
CA GLY A 19 5.97 -7.00 0.81
C GLY A 19 6.03 -6.86 2.33
N MET A 20 5.89 -5.65 2.87
CA MET A 20 6.09 -5.40 4.30
C MET A 20 5.09 -6.17 5.18
N ASN A 21 5.61 -6.69 6.29
CA ASN A 21 4.79 -7.22 7.36
C ASN A 21 4.13 -6.10 8.19
N ILE A 22 3.21 -6.49 9.07
CA ILE A 22 2.41 -5.55 9.88
C ILE A 22 3.30 -4.64 10.73
N SER A 23 4.34 -5.18 11.37
CA SER A 23 5.24 -4.41 12.25
C SER A 23 6.01 -3.34 11.46
N GLN A 24 6.55 -3.70 10.30
CA GLN A 24 7.23 -2.78 9.39
C GLN A 24 6.29 -1.68 8.88
N TYR A 25 5.06 -2.05 8.52
CA TYR A 25 4.04 -1.10 8.09
C TYR A 25 3.68 -0.12 9.21
N ILE A 26 3.44 -0.60 10.43
CA ILE A 26 3.10 0.25 11.58
C ILE A 26 4.22 1.26 11.87
N LEU A 27 5.47 0.81 11.92
CA LEU A 27 6.62 1.69 12.16
C LEU A 27 6.74 2.76 11.07
N THR A 28 6.64 2.37 9.80
CA THR A 28 6.70 3.29 8.66
C THR A 28 5.57 4.32 8.74
N ARG A 29 4.35 3.88 9.04
CA ARG A 29 3.19 4.77 9.18
C ARG A 29 3.37 5.74 10.33
N HIS A 30 3.96 5.32 11.44
CA HIS A 30 4.20 6.17 12.59
C HIS A 30 5.19 7.30 12.25
N THR A 31 6.33 6.95 11.66
CA THR A 31 7.35 7.93 11.21
C THR A 31 6.77 8.89 10.18
N LEU A 32 6.04 8.38 9.18
CA LEU A 32 5.42 9.22 8.17
C LEU A 32 4.35 10.15 8.75
N SER A 33 3.52 9.64 9.66
CA SER A 33 2.45 10.43 10.28
C SER A 33 2.99 11.53 11.19
N TYR A 34 4.13 11.29 11.85
CA TYR A 34 4.83 12.29 12.64
C TYR A 34 5.33 13.45 11.76
N ALA A 35 6.04 13.12 10.66
CA ALA A 35 6.60 14.12 9.77
C ALA A 35 5.54 14.84 8.92
N MET A 36 4.46 14.14 8.55
CA MET A 36 3.46 14.62 7.60
C MET A 36 2.05 14.09 7.88
N PRO A 37 1.36 14.66 8.90
CA PRO A 37 0.05 14.18 9.36
C PRO A 37 -1.04 14.13 8.29
N ALA A 38 -0.99 15.05 7.31
CA ALA A 38 -1.96 15.15 6.22
C ALA A 38 -2.06 13.87 5.37
N PHE A 39 -0.97 13.10 5.24
CA PHE A 39 -0.94 11.87 4.43
C PHE A 39 -1.31 10.61 5.21
N ARG A 40 -1.50 10.72 6.54
CA ARG A 40 -1.88 9.58 7.40
C ARG A 40 -3.15 8.90 6.89
N SER A 41 -4.19 9.69 6.60
CA SER A 41 -5.48 9.18 6.14
C SER A 41 -5.37 8.51 4.78
N PHE A 42 -4.60 9.10 3.86
CA PHE A 42 -4.40 8.57 2.52
C PHE A 42 -3.72 7.19 2.53
N ILE A 43 -2.60 7.06 3.27
CA ILE A 43 -1.87 5.79 3.41
C ILE A 43 -2.77 4.74 4.07
N SER A 44 -3.52 5.11 5.11
CA SER A 44 -4.39 4.18 5.83
C SER A 44 -5.50 3.60 4.94
N ILE A 45 -6.10 4.42 4.06
CA ILE A 45 -7.19 3.98 3.18
C ILE A 45 -6.62 3.13 2.04
N ASN A 46 -5.59 3.61 1.34
CA ASN A 46 -5.10 2.95 0.14
C ASN A 46 -4.32 1.65 0.47
N VAL A 47 -3.35 1.75 1.38
CA VAL A 47 -2.46 0.65 1.76
C VAL A 47 -3.08 -0.23 2.85
N GLY A 48 -3.75 0.39 3.82
CA GLY A 48 -4.30 -0.33 4.97
C GLY A 48 -5.63 -1.02 4.71
N MET A 49 -6.56 -0.37 4.00
CA MET A 49 -7.91 -0.88 3.80
C MET A 49 -8.07 -1.57 2.44
N PHE A 50 -7.83 -0.86 1.33
CA PHE A 50 -8.05 -1.40 -0.01
C PHE A 50 -7.08 -2.54 -0.37
N ALA A 51 -5.77 -2.33 -0.22
CA ALA A 51 -4.79 -3.37 -0.54
C ALA A 51 -4.98 -4.63 0.33
N SER A 52 -5.35 -4.47 1.61
CA SER A 52 -5.65 -5.58 2.51
C SER A 52 -6.91 -6.36 2.08
N ALA A 53 -7.97 -5.67 1.67
CA ALA A 53 -9.20 -6.31 1.18
C ALA A 53 -8.92 -7.17 -0.06
N PHE A 54 -8.14 -6.67 -1.03
CA PHE A 54 -7.77 -7.45 -2.21
C PHE A 54 -6.82 -8.61 -1.90
N LYS A 55 -5.83 -8.38 -1.02
CA LYS A 55 -4.89 -9.43 -0.60
C LYS A 55 -5.62 -10.61 0.04
N ASN A 56 -6.58 -10.33 0.92
CA ASN A 56 -7.24 -11.35 1.74
C ASN A 56 -8.49 -11.94 1.08
N GLY A 57 -9.20 -11.18 0.24
CA GLY A 57 -10.51 -11.59 -0.31
C GLY A 57 -10.62 -11.52 -1.84
N GLY A 58 -9.60 -11.04 -2.55
CA GLY A 58 -9.62 -10.98 -4.01
C GLY A 58 -9.36 -12.34 -4.66
N THR A 59 -9.96 -12.57 -5.84
CA THR A 59 -9.53 -13.67 -6.72
C THR A 59 -8.16 -13.39 -7.33
N GLU A 60 -7.48 -14.42 -7.85
CA GLU A 60 -6.18 -14.25 -8.51
C GLU A 60 -6.22 -13.26 -9.69
N ALA A 61 -7.33 -13.28 -10.45
CA ALA A 61 -7.56 -12.30 -11.52
C ALA A 61 -7.71 -10.87 -10.99
N GLN A 62 -8.42 -10.68 -9.87
CA GLN A 62 -8.59 -9.38 -9.23
C GLN A 62 -7.28 -8.86 -8.64
N LYS A 63 -6.53 -9.71 -7.94
CA LYS A 63 -5.22 -9.36 -7.37
C LYS A 63 -4.26 -8.90 -8.46
N SER A 64 -4.15 -9.68 -9.53
CA SER A 64 -3.27 -9.38 -10.68
C SER A 64 -3.65 -8.08 -11.39
N ALA A 65 -4.94 -7.76 -11.49
CA ALA A 65 -5.40 -6.53 -12.14
C ALA A 65 -5.25 -5.28 -11.26
N TRP A 66 -5.53 -5.39 -9.97
CA TRP A 66 -5.73 -4.23 -9.10
C TRP A 66 -4.54 -3.90 -8.20
N LEU A 67 -3.83 -4.90 -7.65
CA LEU A 67 -2.70 -4.64 -6.75
C LEU A 67 -1.57 -3.85 -7.44
N PRO A 68 -1.18 -4.13 -8.70
CA PRO A 68 -0.17 -3.32 -9.39
C PRO A 68 -0.59 -1.86 -9.65
N ARG A 69 -1.89 -1.56 -9.66
CA ARG A 69 -2.40 -0.18 -9.88
C ARG A 69 -2.40 0.62 -8.57
N MET A 70 -2.66 -0.05 -7.44
CA MET A 70 -2.67 0.59 -6.12
C MET A 70 -1.29 1.09 -5.68
N LYS A 71 -0.19 0.49 -6.14
CA LYS A 71 1.17 1.02 -5.86
C LYS A 71 1.46 2.37 -6.54
N SER A 72 0.63 2.79 -7.50
CA SER A 72 0.85 3.98 -8.33
C SER A 72 -0.47 4.73 -8.59
N PRO A 73 -1.13 5.26 -7.56
CA PRO A 73 -2.49 5.79 -7.66
C PRO A 73 -2.62 7.12 -8.43
N LEU A 74 -1.52 7.72 -8.90
CA LEU A 74 -1.49 9.04 -9.55
C LEU A 74 -0.96 9.00 -11.00
N SER A 75 -1.03 7.86 -11.68
CA SER A 75 -0.58 7.73 -13.08
C SER A 75 -1.73 7.62 -14.08
N ALA A 76 -2.78 8.42 -13.89
CA ALA A 76 -3.68 8.77 -14.99
C ALA A 76 -3.04 9.90 -15.80
#